data_AF-A0A2R5G4E3-F1
#
_entry.id   AF-A0A2R5G4E3-F1
#
_cell.length_a   1.000
_cell.length_b   1.000
_cell.length_c   1.000
_cell.angle_alpha   90.00
_cell.angle_beta   90.00
_cell.angle_gamma   90.00
#
_symmetry.space_group_name_H-M   'P 1'
#
loop_
_entity.id
_entity.type
_entity.pdbx_description
1 polymer ?
#
loop_
_entity_poly.entity_id
_entity_poly.type
_entity_poly.pdbx_seq_one_letter_code
_entity_poly.pdbx_strand_id
1 'polypeptide(L)'
;MVVATGVGIVNAQTPYPTMRDTTPTPTMAPIALVDLCSPGDKVNFELNEEYFDFDLGVCGLECSLDILREQDEINTCVRNCFSVENGRSKSLQSEPYSLNCGECFGAYAACMVLDCECSAARETSVRCRACSLASCEPDFTNCTGGLVVPEYYEGPEEELDMQRVIIYASAGGAGAFLAMGGVLFLRYRRVLKRRTRNLTKDEKESMKTARFDAKLSAGQAPPPASARRPDMETSQAPGAGGPRVYLPSMSSAAAAPAKLASRVSARVSANFGRKAPPQVPTRNFAQGFQTRHANPVGHSFRVTMPFVSTHEDEITLRTNAIVTILEILSDDWVMVRENSTGKEGMTLSGNLVDV
;
A
#
# COMPACT_ATOMS: atom_id res chain seq x y z
N MET A 1 7.37 64.03 44.25
CA MET A 1 6.70 62.73 44.44
C MET A 1 5.49 62.71 43.53
N VAL A 2 5.63 62.15 42.33
CA VAL A 2 4.52 61.93 41.38
C VAL A 2 4.70 60.50 40.89
N VAL A 3 3.83 59.62 41.34
CA VAL A 3 3.83 58.19 40.99
C VAL A 3 3.02 58.06 39.70
N ALA A 4 3.70 57.73 38.61
CA ALA A 4 3.06 57.39 37.33
C ALA A 4 2.67 55.90 37.36
N THR A 5 1.39 55.62 37.49
CA THR A 5 0.82 54.28 37.28
C THR A 5 0.66 54.02 35.79
N GLY A 6 1.47 53.12 35.25
CA GLY A 6 1.33 52.61 33.87
C GLY A 6 0.13 51.70 33.73
N VAL A 7 -0.75 52.04 32.78
CA VAL A 7 -1.90 51.25 32.35
C VAL A 7 -1.38 50.16 31.39
N GLY A 8 -1.58 48.89 31.77
CA GLY A 8 -1.31 47.75 30.89
C GLY A 8 -2.36 47.62 29.80
N ILE A 9 -1.92 47.62 28.55
CA ILE A 9 -2.76 47.30 27.38
C ILE A 9 -2.79 45.78 27.27
N VAL A 10 -3.94 45.17 27.56
CA VAL A 10 -4.21 43.76 27.32
C VAL A 10 -4.53 43.61 25.83
N ASN A 11 -3.67 42.92 25.09
CA ASN A 11 -3.86 42.63 23.67
C ASN A 11 -4.90 41.50 23.55
N ALA A 12 -6.14 41.85 23.22
CA ALA A 12 -7.21 40.89 22.99
C ALA A 12 -6.96 40.15 21.67
N GLN A 13 -6.53 38.89 21.76
CA GLN A 13 -6.53 37.96 20.62
C GLN A 13 -7.99 37.72 20.19
N THR A 14 -8.29 38.08 18.96
CA THR A 14 -9.55 37.72 18.30
C THR A 14 -9.58 36.22 18.02
N PRO A 15 -10.63 35.47 18.39
CA PRO A 15 -10.77 34.07 18.02
C PRO A 15 -11.09 33.93 16.53
N TYR A 16 -10.35 33.06 15.85
CA TYR A 16 -10.64 32.63 14.47
C TYR A 16 -12.01 31.91 14.41
N PRO A 17 -12.81 32.10 13.35
CA PRO A 17 -14.05 31.35 13.17
C PRO A 17 -13.75 29.91 12.73
N THR A 18 -14.03 28.96 13.62
CA THR A 18 -14.16 27.53 13.29
C THR A 18 -15.49 27.29 12.56
N MET A 19 -15.49 27.41 11.24
CA MET A 19 -16.54 26.79 10.42
C MET A 19 -16.07 25.39 10.01
N ARG A 20 -16.36 24.39 10.84
CA ARG A 20 -16.52 23.01 10.35
C ARG A 20 -17.97 22.87 9.94
N ASP A 21 -18.17 22.76 8.63
CA ASP A 21 -19.45 22.43 8.02
C ASP A 21 -19.72 20.94 8.30
N THR A 22 -20.38 20.65 9.42
CA THR A 22 -20.87 19.31 9.77
C THR A 22 -22.08 19.00 8.90
N THR A 23 -21.86 18.77 7.61
CA THR A 23 -22.89 18.09 6.81
C THR A 23 -22.91 16.64 7.33
N PRO A 24 -24.02 16.16 7.92
CA PRO A 24 -24.11 14.79 8.38
C PRO A 24 -23.90 13.88 7.17
N THR A 25 -22.80 13.13 7.18
CA THR A 25 -22.57 12.01 6.28
C THR A 25 -23.84 11.17 6.28
N PRO A 26 -24.39 10.78 5.11
CA PRO A 26 -25.58 9.96 5.06
C PRO A 26 -25.28 8.67 5.83
N THR A 27 -25.74 8.65 7.08
CA THR A 27 -25.71 7.47 7.92
C THR A 27 -26.69 6.52 7.24
N MET A 28 -26.18 5.61 6.42
CA MET A 28 -26.95 4.41 6.10
C MET A 28 -27.47 3.92 7.44
N ALA A 29 -28.80 3.81 7.57
CA ALA A 29 -29.41 3.32 8.80
C ALA A 29 -28.63 2.07 9.19
N PRO A 30 -28.03 2.01 10.40
CA PRO A 30 -27.19 0.91 10.78
C PRO A 30 -28.08 -0.32 10.67
N ILE A 31 -27.86 -1.12 9.63
CA ILE A 31 -28.15 -2.54 9.73
C ILE A 31 -27.44 -2.89 11.03
N ALA A 32 -28.17 -3.37 12.02
CA ALA A 32 -27.57 -3.76 13.28
C ALA A 32 -26.70 -4.99 12.97
N LEU A 33 -25.50 -4.75 12.42
CA LEU A 33 -24.42 -5.70 12.34
C LEU A 33 -24.03 -5.92 13.79
N VAL A 34 -24.67 -6.87 14.45
CA VAL A 34 -24.38 -7.24 15.83
C VAL A 34 -24.24 -8.74 15.86
N ASP A 35 -23.10 -9.21 16.39
CA ASP A 35 -22.76 -10.61 16.59
C ASP A 35 -22.84 -11.48 15.30
N LEU A 36 -22.25 -10.97 14.22
CA LEU A 36 -22.20 -11.66 12.93
C LEU A 36 -21.15 -12.77 12.86
N CYS A 37 -20.15 -12.73 13.74
CA CYS A 37 -19.09 -13.73 13.79
C CYS A 37 -19.55 -14.96 14.57
N SER A 38 -19.43 -16.13 13.93
CA SER A 38 -19.73 -17.40 14.59
C SER A 38 -18.72 -17.70 15.71
N PRO A 39 -19.03 -18.58 16.68
CA PRO A 39 -18.05 -19.01 17.67
C PRO A 39 -16.76 -19.57 17.06
N GLY A 40 -16.85 -20.22 15.88
CA GLY A 40 -15.69 -20.71 15.15
C GLY A 40 -14.81 -19.57 14.61
N ASP A 41 -15.42 -18.49 14.14
CA ASP A 41 -14.68 -17.30 13.70
C ASP A 41 -13.93 -16.63 14.86
N LYS A 42 -14.55 -16.58 16.05
CA LYS A 42 -13.92 -16.00 17.23
C LYS A 42 -12.69 -16.81 17.68
N VAL A 43 -12.82 -18.14 17.71
CA VAL A 43 -11.68 -19.03 18.01
C VAL A 43 -10.58 -18.89 16.94
N ASN A 44 -10.97 -18.83 15.66
CA ASN A 44 -10.01 -18.62 14.58
C ASN A 44 -9.27 -17.28 14.70
N PHE A 45 -9.98 -16.21 15.10
CA PHE A 45 -9.38 -14.90 15.35
C PHE A 45 -8.37 -14.96 16.50
N GLU A 46 -8.75 -15.55 17.65
CA GLU A 46 -7.85 -15.69 18.81
C GLU A 46 -6.57 -16.50 18.48
N LEU A 47 -6.69 -17.52 17.62
CA LEU A 47 -5.54 -18.33 17.19
C LEU A 47 -4.62 -17.59 16.20
N ASN A 48 -5.12 -16.58 15.50
CA ASN A 48 -4.40 -15.85 14.45
C ASN A 48 -4.29 -14.36 14.76
N GLU A 49 -4.40 -14.00 16.04
CA GLU A 49 -4.42 -12.62 16.51
C GLU A 49 -3.19 -11.83 16.01
N GLU A 50 -2.02 -12.47 16.03
CA GLU A 50 -0.74 -11.92 15.58
C GLU A 50 -0.68 -11.59 14.08
N TYR A 51 -1.58 -12.16 13.27
CA TYR A 51 -1.64 -11.94 11.82
C TYR A 51 -2.76 -11.00 11.41
N PHE A 52 -3.56 -10.51 12.35
CA PHE A 52 -4.71 -9.66 12.04
C PHE A 52 -4.30 -8.45 11.20
N ASP A 53 -3.32 -7.66 11.65
CA ASP A 53 -2.90 -6.46 10.94
C ASP A 53 -2.24 -6.78 9.60
N PHE A 54 -1.57 -7.93 9.49
CA PHE A 54 -1.01 -8.40 8.23
C PHE A 54 -2.10 -8.76 7.22
N ASP A 55 -3.06 -9.60 7.61
CA ASP A 55 -4.15 -10.05 6.75
C ASP A 55 -5.08 -8.89 6.38
N LEU A 56 -5.33 -7.98 7.33
CA LEU A 56 -6.07 -6.74 7.09
C LEU A 56 -5.30 -5.79 6.17
N GLY A 57 -3.98 -5.72 6.28
CA GLY A 57 -3.15 -4.96 5.37
C GLY A 57 -3.15 -5.55 3.95
N VAL A 58 -3.05 -6.88 3.82
CA VAL A 58 -3.12 -7.55 2.52
C VAL A 58 -4.47 -7.31 1.86
N CYS A 59 -5.57 -7.61 2.56
CA CYS A 59 -6.91 -7.43 2.02
C CYS A 59 -7.26 -5.94 1.83
N GLY A 60 -6.97 -5.11 2.83
CA GLY A 60 -7.27 -3.68 2.83
C GLY A 60 -6.55 -2.96 1.71
N LEU A 61 -5.22 -3.12 1.60
CA LEU A 61 -4.39 -2.49 0.56
C LEU A 61 -4.76 -3.01 -0.83
N GLU A 62 -4.89 -4.33 -1.03
CA GLU A 62 -5.31 -4.85 -2.34
C GLU A 62 -6.69 -4.34 -2.77
N CYS A 63 -7.59 -4.11 -1.81
CA CYS A 63 -8.94 -3.63 -2.10
C CYS A 63 -9.04 -2.11 -2.21
N SER A 64 -8.13 -1.35 -1.59
CA SER A 64 -8.10 0.12 -1.58
C SER A 64 -7.18 0.74 -2.63
N LEU A 65 -6.23 -0.02 -3.20
CA LEU A 65 -5.31 0.46 -4.24
C LEU A 65 -6.00 0.96 -5.52
N ASP A 66 -7.26 0.56 -5.76
CA ASP A 66 -8.12 1.27 -6.71
C ASP A 66 -8.74 2.49 -6.01
N ILE A 67 -8.04 3.63 -6.10
CA ILE A 67 -8.37 4.96 -5.53
C ILE A 67 -9.78 5.48 -5.90
N LEU A 68 -10.49 4.79 -6.81
CA LEU A 68 -11.82 5.16 -7.29
C LEU A 68 -12.97 4.32 -6.73
N ARG A 69 -12.71 3.40 -5.80
CA ARG A 69 -13.77 2.52 -5.29
C ARG A 69 -14.69 3.22 -4.31
N GLU A 70 -15.99 3.05 -4.53
CA GLU A 70 -17.02 3.40 -3.55
C GLU A 70 -16.89 2.50 -2.31
N GLN A 71 -17.37 2.98 -1.15
CA GLN A 71 -17.30 2.25 0.13
C GLN A 71 -17.84 0.82 0.02
N ASP A 72 -18.92 0.61 -0.72
CA ASP A 72 -19.54 -0.70 -0.92
C ASP A 72 -18.64 -1.68 -1.70
N GLU A 73 -17.81 -1.17 -2.61
CA GLU A 73 -16.87 -1.98 -3.38
C GLU A 73 -15.67 -2.39 -2.52
N ILE A 74 -15.20 -1.50 -1.64
CA ILE A 74 -14.16 -1.81 -0.64
C ILE A 74 -14.70 -2.89 0.31
N ASN A 75 -15.88 -2.68 0.89
CA ASN A 75 -16.54 -3.64 1.78
C ASN A 75 -16.69 -5.01 1.11
N THR A 76 -17.20 -5.03 -0.13
CA THR A 76 -17.39 -6.27 -0.89
C THR A 76 -16.05 -6.95 -1.17
N CYS A 77 -15.03 -6.20 -1.54
CA CYS A 77 -13.71 -6.74 -1.85
C CYS A 77 -13.05 -7.35 -0.61
N VAL A 78 -13.04 -6.64 0.51
CA VAL A 78 -12.43 -7.10 1.77
C VAL A 78 -13.20 -8.29 2.32
N ARG A 79 -14.55 -8.24 2.34
CA ARG A 79 -15.39 -9.40 2.69
C ARG A 79 -15.02 -10.63 1.88
N ASN A 80 -14.85 -10.45 0.57
CA ASN A 80 -14.49 -11.51 -0.35
C ASN A 80 -13.05 -12.02 -0.15
N CYS A 81 -12.15 -11.19 0.35
CA CYS A 81 -10.77 -11.54 0.64
C CYS A 81 -10.67 -12.43 1.89
N PHE A 82 -11.39 -12.07 2.96
CA PHE A 82 -11.45 -12.84 4.21
C PHE A 82 -12.35 -14.07 4.13
N SER A 83 -13.22 -14.18 3.13
CA SER A 83 -14.12 -15.34 2.97
C SER A 83 -13.49 -16.48 2.16
N VAL A 84 -14.00 -17.69 2.41
CA VAL A 84 -13.60 -18.93 1.73
C VAL A 84 -13.78 -18.86 0.20
N GLU A 85 -14.73 -18.05 -0.28
CA GLU A 85 -15.29 -18.20 -1.63
C GLU A 85 -14.37 -17.75 -2.77
N ASN A 86 -13.33 -16.94 -2.52
CA ASN A 86 -12.54 -16.34 -3.61
C ASN A 86 -11.15 -16.92 -3.83
N GLY A 87 -10.74 -17.95 -3.07
CA GLY A 87 -9.40 -18.55 -3.19
C GLY A 87 -8.22 -17.61 -2.89
N ARG A 88 -8.49 -16.33 -2.60
CA ARG A 88 -7.55 -15.31 -2.12
C ARG A 88 -7.17 -15.52 -0.65
N SER A 89 -7.98 -16.27 0.09
CA SER A 89 -7.64 -16.76 1.43
C SER A 89 -6.32 -17.53 1.50
N LYS A 90 -5.79 -18.01 0.36
CA LYS A 90 -4.45 -18.62 0.29
C LYS A 90 -3.30 -17.63 0.55
N SER A 91 -3.56 -16.33 0.43
CA SER A 91 -2.59 -15.28 0.74
C SER A 91 -2.68 -14.82 2.19
N LEU A 92 -3.76 -15.20 2.89
CA LEU A 92 -3.94 -14.93 4.30
C LEU A 92 -3.21 -15.97 5.14
N GLN A 93 -2.78 -15.55 6.32
CA GLN A 93 -2.20 -16.44 7.31
C GLN A 93 -3.29 -17.09 8.16
N SER A 94 -4.40 -16.39 8.40
CA SER A 94 -5.58 -16.94 9.07
C SER A 94 -6.39 -17.88 8.17
N GLU A 95 -7.11 -18.83 8.79
CA GLU A 95 -8.15 -19.55 8.08
C GLU A 95 -9.25 -18.56 7.67
N PRO A 96 -9.91 -18.77 6.52
CA PRO A 96 -10.98 -17.91 6.07
C PRO A 96 -12.14 -17.87 7.08
N TYR A 97 -12.66 -16.67 7.32
CA TYR A 97 -13.80 -16.44 8.20
C TYR A 97 -15.12 -16.73 7.47
N SER A 98 -16.19 -16.89 8.24
CA SER A 98 -17.55 -16.93 7.71
C SER A 98 -17.87 -15.65 6.94
N LEU A 99 -18.78 -15.76 5.97
CA LEU A 99 -19.16 -14.63 5.12
C LEU A 99 -19.67 -13.42 5.94
N ASN A 100 -20.47 -13.70 6.97
CA ASN A 100 -21.03 -12.69 7.86
C ASN A 100 -19.93 -12.02 8.70
N CYS A 101 -18.97 -12.79 9.21
CA CYS A 101 -17.85 -12.21 9.95
C CYS A 101 -16.98 -11.34 9.04
N GLY A 102 -16.74 -11.77 7.79
CA GLY A 102 -16.03 -11.00 6.77
C GLY A 102 -16.66 -9.63 6.46
N GLU A 103 -17.97 -9.45 6.67
CA GLU A 103 -18.62 -8.12 6.56
C GLU A 103 -18.11 -7.14 7.62
N CYS A 104 -17.87 -7.61 8.84
CA CYS A 104 -17.28 -6.79 9.90
C CYS A 104 -15.85 -6.34 9.56
N PHE A 105 -15.02 -7.25 9.03
CA PHE A 105 -13.67 -6.90 8.58
C PHE A 105 -13.70 -5.91 7.41
N GLY A 106 -14.64 -6.08 6.48
CA GLY A 106 -14.84 -5.14 5.38
C GLY A 106 -15.20 -3.74 5.86
N ALA A 107 -16.21 -3.64 6.73
CA ALA A 107 -16.64 -2.37 7.31
C ALA A 107 -15.50 -1.70 8.10
N TYR A 108 -14.74 -2.47 8.88
CA TYR A 108 -13.59 -1.96 9.62
C TYR A 108 -12.49 -1.43 8.70
N ALA A 109 -12.11 -2.18 7.66
CA ALA A 109 -11.13 -1.75 6.68
C ALA A 109 -11.57 -0.48 5.94
N ALA A 110 -12.85 -0.40 5.55
CA ALA A 110 -13.40 0.79 4.91
C ALA A 110 -13.38 2.01 5.83
N CYS A 111 -13.74 1.86 7.11
CA CYS A 111 -13.61 2.93 8.10
C CYS A 111 -12.15 3.42 8.22
N MET A 112 -11.18 2.51 8.30
CA MET A 112 -9.77 2.89 8.39
C MET A 112 -9.31 3.69 7.15
N VAL A 113 -9.70 3.27 5.95
CA VAL A 113 -9.26 3.93 4.71
C VAL A 113 -10.00 5.26 4.50
N LEU A 114 -11.32 5.28 4.67
CA LEU A 114 -12.17 6.41 4.31
C LEU A 114 -12.28 7.45 5.42
N ASP A 115 -12.45 7.02 6.66
CA ASP A 115 -12.67 7.94 7.80
C ASP A 115 -11.36 8.30 8.49
N CYS A 116 -10.39 7.38 8.51
CA CYS A 116 -9.09 7.58 9.16
C CYS A 116 -7.92 7.85 8.20
N GLU A 117 -8.14 7.83 6.88
CA GLU A 117 -7.13 8.09 5.85
C GLU A 117 -5.87 7.18 5.98
N CYS A 118 -6.06 5.94 6.43
CA CYS A 118 -4.97 4.97 6.59
C CYS A 118 -4.54 4.40 5.24
N SER A 119 -3.24 4.44 4.92
CA SER A 119 -2.72 4.11 3.58
C SER A 119 -2.45 2.62 3.33
N ALA A 120 -2.40 1.79 4.38
CA ALA A 120 -2.10 0.35 4.22
C ALA A 120 -2.54 -0.52 5.40
N ALA A 121 -2.40 -0.02 6.63
CA ALA A 121 -2.70 -0.75 7.86
C ALA A 121 -2.87 0.25 9.02
N ARG A 122 -3.39 -0.23 10.15
CA ARG A 122 -3.54 0.56 11.39
C ARG A 122 -2.24 1.22 11.84
N GLU A 123 -1.12 0.54 11.61
CA GLU A 123 0.22 0.92 12.10
C GLU A 123 1.00 1.83 11.16
N THR A 124 0.38 2.29 10.08
CA THR A 124 1.06 3.22 9.15
C THR A 124 1.39 4.56 9.79
N SER A 125 0.64 4.98 10.81
CA SER A 125 0.93 6.20 11.58
C SER A 125 0.23 6.21 12.94
N VAL A 126 0.81 6.95 13.90
CA VAL A 126 0.20 7.24 15.21
C VAL A 126 -1.20 7.85 15.07
N ARG A 127 -1.40 8.68 14.04
CA ARG A 127 -2.71 9.29 13.74
C ARG A 127 -3.74 8.27 13.28
N CYS A 128 -3.35 7.35 12.39
CA CYS A 128 -4.22 6.28 11.92
C CYS A 128 -4.63 5.38 13.09
N ARG A 129 -3.69 4.96 13.93
CA ARG A 129 -3.95 4.16 15.15
C ARG A 129 -4.92 4.87 16.10
N ALA A 130 -4.68 6.14 16.41
CA ALA A 130 -5.56 6.89 17.31
C ALA A 130 -6.98 7.03 16.74
N CYS A 131 -7.10 7.23 15.42
CA CYS A 131 -8.39 7.34 14.76
C CYS A 131 -9.15 6.01 14.72
N SER A 132 -8.48 4.91 14.36
CA SER A 132 -9.11 3.59 14.27
C SER A 132 -9.61 3.14 15.64
N LEU A 133 -8.83 3.33 16.70
CA LEU A 133 -9.21 3.04 18.08
C LEU A 133 -10.46 3.82 18.50
N ALA A 134 -10.52 5.10 18.15
CA ALA A 134 -11.62 5.97 18.55
C ALA A 134 -12.91 5.77 17.73
N SER A 135 -12.77 5.43 16.44
CA SER A 135 -13.89 5.52 15.49
C SER A 135 -14.28 4.16 14.91
N CYS A 136 -13.31 3.31 14.57
CA CYS A 136 -13.56 2.08 13.82
C CYS A 136 -13.68 0.84 14.73
N GLU A 137 -12.87 0.76 15.78
CA GLU A 137 -12.84 -0.40 16.68
C GLU A 137 -14.14 -0.61 17.47
N PRO A 138 -14.85 0.41 17.98
CA PRO A 138 -16.13 0.20 18.65
C PRO A 138 -17.16 -0.49 17.76
N ASP A 139 -17.26 -0.08 16.50
CA ASP A 139 -18.17 -0.66 15.52
C ASP A 139 -17.75 -2.08 15.15
N PHE A 140 -16.44 -2.33 15.02
CA PHE A 140 -15.91 -3.68 14.80
C PHE A 140 -16.22 -4.61 15.95
N THR A 141 -15.96 -4.20 17.20
CA THR A 141 -16.25 -5.01 18.39
C THR A 141 -17.75 -5.29 18.53
N ASN A 142 -18.60 -4.32 18.23
CA ASN A 142 -20.04 -4.53 18.22
C ASN A 142 -20.48 -5.50 17.10
N CYS A 143 -19.94 -5.33 15.90
CA CYS A 143 -20.22 -6.16 14.73
C CYS A 143 -19.86 -7.63 14.94
N THR A 144 -18.65 -7.86 15.46
CA THR A 144 -18.10 -9.20 15.69
C THR A 144 -18.66 -9.86 16.95
N GLY A 145 -19.42 -9.13 17.78
CA GLY A 145 -19.94 -9.62 19.05
C GLY A 145 -18.84 -9.83 20.09
N GLY A 146 -17.89 -8.90 20.15
CA GLY A 146 -16.89 -8.81 21.22
C GLY A 146 -15.44 -9.07 20.81
N LEU A 147 -15.12 -9.20 19.52
CA LEU A 147 -13.70 -9.26 19.13
C LEU A 147 -13.07 -7.89 19.33
N VAL A 148 -11.95 -7.89 20.04
CA VAL A 148 -11.15 -6.69 20.28
C VAL A 148 -9.96 -6.78 19.34
N VAL A 149 -9.67 -5.69 18.63
CA VAL A 149 -8.46 -5.63 17.82
C VAL A 149 -7.27 -5.67 18.77
N PRO A 150 -6.24 -6.50 18.50
CA PRO A 150 -5.12 -6.67 19.41
C PRO A 150 -4.47 -5.32 19.63
N GLU A 151 -4.22 -4.95 20.88
CA GLU A 151 -3.37 -3.80 21.11
C GLU A 151 -1.97 -4.20 20.69
N TYR A 152 -1.48 -3.61 19.60
CA TYR A 152 -0.10 -3.86 19.21
C TYR A 152 0.76 -3.31 20.32
N TYR A 153 1.43 -4.23 21.01
CA TYR A 153 2.49 -3.87 21.91
C TYR A 153 3.61 -3.39 21.00
N GLU A 154 3.66 -2.07 20.78
CA GLU A 154 4.91 -1.42 20.41
C GLU A 154 5.88 -1.85 21.50
N GLY A 155 6.62 -2.93 21.25
CA GLY A 155 7.69 -3.40 22.14
C GLY A 155 8.44 -2.14 22.55
N PRO A 156 8.62 -1.93 23.87
CA PRO A 156 8.98 -0.63 24.45
C PRO A 156 10.03 -0.09 23.53
N GLU A 157 9.71 0.98 22.76
CA GLU A 157 10.53 1.41 21.63
C GLU A 157 11.94 1.13 22.07
N GLU A 158 12.58 0.08 21.52
CA GLU A 158 13.99 -0.05 21.72
C GLU A 158 14.39 1.18 20.92
N GLU A 159 14.51 2.29 21.64
CA GLU A 159 15.35 3.42 21.37
C GLU A 159 16.63 2.69 21.04
N LEU A 160 16.72 2.33 19.76
CA LEU A 160 17.75 1.53 19.17
C LEU A 160 18.82 2.57 19.17
N ASP A 161 19.44 2.68 20.34
CA ASP A 161 20.24 3.79 20.79
C ASP A 161 21.16 3.98 19.63
N MET A 162 20.93 5.05 18.86
CA MET A 162 21.58 5.18 17.56
C MET A 162 23.10 5.19 17.80
N GLN A 163 23.52 5.53 19.03
CA GLN A 163 24.87 5.34 19.56
C GLN A 163 25.32 3.87 19.62
N ARG A 164 24.52 2.91 20.08
CA ARG A 164 24.87 1.48 20.02
C ARG A 164 24.95 0.95 18.60
N VAL A 165 24.07 1.36 17.69
CA VAL A 165 24.17 0.97 16.27
C VAL A 165 25.43 1.58 15.64
N ILE A 166 25.79 2.82 15.97
CA ILE A 166 27.06 3.45 15.55
C ILE A 166 28.27 2.70 16.13
N ILE A 167 28.21 2.28 17.41
CA ILE A 167 29.28 1.52 18.05
C ILE A 167 29.46 0.13 17.40
N TYR A 168 28.37 -0.60 17.11
CA TYR A 168 28.44 -1.89 16.43
C TYR A 168 28.79 -1.79 14.94
N ALA A 169 28.35 -0.73 14.25
CA ALA A 169 28.75 -0.44 12.88
C ALA A 169 30.25 -0.10 12.78
N SER A 170 30.83 0.54 13.79
CA SER A 170 32.27 0.83 13.84
C SER A 170 33.14 -0.42 14.08
N ALA A 171 32.58 -1.48 14.70
CA ALA A 171 33.33 -2.68 15.07
C ALA A 171 33.25 -3.85 14.05
N GLY A 172 32.35 -3.81 13.06
CA GLY A 172 32.17 -4.88 12.06
C GLY A 172 31.82 -4.41 10.63
N GLY A 173 32.03 -3.13 10.34
CA GLY A 173 31.34 -2.31 9.32
C GLY A 173 31.52 -2.60 7.82
N ALA A 174 31.93 -3.79 7.38
CA ALA A 174 31.93 -4.10 5.94
C ALA A 174 31.25 -5.43 5.59
N GLY A 175 31.37 -6.45 6.46
CA GLY A 175 30.85 -7.79 6.16
C GLY A 175 29.32 -7.88 6.26
N ALA A 176 28.72 -7.23 7.26
CA ALA A 176 27.29 -7.34 7.54
C ALA A 176 26.41 -6.62 6.51
N PHE A 177 26.85 -5.44 6.04
CA PHE A 177 26.14 -4.68 4.99
C PHE A 177 26.15 -5.40 3.65
N LEU A 178 27.25 -6.08 3.30
CA LEU A 178 27.31 -6.90 2.07
C LEU A 178 26.42 -8.15 2.17
N ALA A 179 26.31 -8.76 3.34
CA ALA A 179 25.45 -9.92 3.56
C ALA A 179 23.95 -9.54 3.47
N MET A 180 23.52 -8.48 4.16
CA MET A 180 22.11 -8.03 4.09
C MET A 180 21.75 -7.44 2.73
N GLY A 181 22.63 -6.59 2.16
CA GLY A 181 22.44 -6.06 0.81
C GLY A 181 22.38 -7.17 -0.24
N GLY A 182 23.18 -8.22 -0.09
CA GLY A 182 23.14 -9.40 -0.96
C GLY A 182 21.82 -10.15 -0.90
N VAL A 183 21.25 -10.36 0.29
CA VAL A 183 19.95 -11.03 0.46
C VAL A 183 18.81 -10.21 -0.13
N LEU A 184 18.78 -8.89 0.13
CA LEU A 184 17.78 -7.98 -0.44
C LEU A 184 17.89 -7.91 -1.97
N PHE A 185 19.11 -7.81 -2.51
CA PHE A 185 19.35 -7.78 -3.95
C PHE A 185 18.94 -9.09 -4.65
N LEU A 186 19.20 -10.24 -4.03
CA LEU A 186 18.76 -11.55 -4.56
C LEU A 186 17.23 -11.69 -4.51
N ARG A 187 16.57 -11.20 -3.46
CA ARG A 187 15.10 -11.18 -3.35
C ARG A 187 14.49 -10.27 -4.42
N TYR A 188 15.03 -9.07 -4.58
CA TYR A 188 14.64 -8.11 -5.62
C TYR A 188 14.77 -8.71 -7.04
N ARG A 189 15.90 -9.37 -7.36
CA ARG A 189 16.06 -10.05 -8.66
C ARG A 189 15.07 -11.19 -8.88
N ARG A 190 14.70 -11.94 -7.84
CA ARG A 190 13.68 -13.01 -7.96
C ARG A 190 12.30 -12.42 -8.27
N VAL A 191 11.92 -11.32 -7.63
CA VAL A 191 10.65 -10.62 -7.88
C VAL A 191 10.59 -10.09 -9.31
N LEU A 192 11.63 -9.40 -9.77
CA LEU A 192 11.74 -8.95 -11.17
C LEU A 192 11.66 -10.11 -12.17
N LYS A 193 12.29 -11.25 -11.87
CA LYS A 193 12.26 -12.43 -12.74
C LYS A 193 10.87 -13.09 -12.80
N ARG A 194 10.06 -13.01 -11.73
CA ARG A 194 8.67 -13.47 -11.75
C ARG A 194 7.79 -12.51 -12.55
N ARG A 195 7.93 -11.20 -12.33
CA ARG A 195 7.19 -10.16 -13.06
C ARG A 195 7.42 -10.28 -14.57
N THR A 196 8.67 -10.49 -14.99
CA THR A 196 9.02 -10.67 -16.41
C THR A 196 8.46 -11.93 -17.08
N ARG A 197 8.20 -13.00 -16.32
CA ARG A 197 7.60 -14.23 -16.86
C ARG A 197 6.11 -14.07 -17.14
N ASN A 198 5.41 -13.28 -16.33
CA ASN A 198 3.96 -13.10 -16.42
C ASN A 198 3.54 -12.02 -17.42
N LEU A 199 4.47 -11.24 -17.98
CA LEU A 199 4.15 -10.25 -19.01
C LEU A 199 3.64 -10.93 -20.28
N THR A 200 2.57 -10.36 -20.81
CA THR A 200 2.04 -10.64 -22.15
C THR A 200 3.07 -10.29 -23.23
N LYS A 201 2.86 -10.79 -24.44
CA LYS A 201 3.78 -10.54 -25.58
C LYS A 201 3.89 -9.04 -25.89
N ASP A 202 2.78 -8.33 -25.80
CA ASP A 202 2.70 -6.90 -26.14
C ASP A 202 3.41 -6.04 -25.09
N GLU A 203 3.28 -6.37 -23.80
CA GLU A 203 4.04 -5.71 -22.74
C GLU A 203 5.55 -5.96 -22.84
N LYS A 204 5.97 -7.14 -23.30
CA LYS A 204 7.39 -7.44 -23.56
C LYS A 204 7.96 -6.60 -24.70
N GLU A 205 7.17 -6.35 -25.76
CA GLU A 205 7.59 -5.47 -26.85
C GLU A 205 7.61 -4.00 -26.41
N SER A 206 6.61 -3.55 -25.64
CA SER A 206 6.60 -2.21 -25.04
C SER A 206 7.83 -1.95 -24.16
N MET A 207 8.22 -2.92 -23.33
CA MET A 207 9.42 -2.80 -22.47
C MET A 207 10.73 -2.75 -23.27
N LYS A 208 10.80 -3.39 -24.46
CA LYS A 208 11.96 -3.28 -25.34
C LYS A 208 12.06 -1.89 -25.95
N THR A 209 10.94 -1.33 -26.39
CA THR A 209 10.88 0.04 -26.94
C THR A 209 11.27 1.07 -25.89
N ALA A 210 10.70 0.98 -24.68
CA ALA A 210 11.06 1.86 -23.56
C ALA A 210 12.55 1.79 -23.19
N ARG A 211 13.17 0.59 -23.26
CA ARG A 211 14.61 0.42 -23.00
C ARG A 211 15.49 0.97 -24.13
N PHE A 212 14.99 1.00 -25.35
CA PHE A 212 15.67 1.61 -26.49
C PHE A 212 15.64 3.14 -26.37
N ASP A 213 14.49 3.71 -26.04
CA ASP A 213 14.31 5.14 -25.84
C ASP A 213 15.13 5.67 -24.65
N ALA A 214 15.19 4.90 -23.54
CA ALA A 214 16.03 5.21 -22.38
C ALA A 214 17.54 5.19 -22.71
N LYS A 215 17.98 4.38 -23.67
CA LYS A 215 19.38 4.38 -24.13
C LYS A 215 19.68 5.57 -25.04
N LEU A 216 18.71 5.98 -25.85
CA LEU A 216 18.82 7.19 -26.66
C LEU A 216 18.88 8.46 -25.80
N SER A 217 18.06 8.55 -24.75
CA SER A 217 18.07 9.69 -23.84
C SER A 217 19.32 9.74 -22.95
N ALA A 218 19.93 8.58 -22.64
CA ALA A 218 21.19 8.51 -21.90
C ALA A 218 22.44 8.88 -22.73
N GLY A 219 22.28 9.34 -23.98
CA GLY A 219 23.41 9.78 -24.83
C GLY A 219 24.38 8.66 -25.20
N GLN A 220 24.01 7.39 -25.03
CA GLN A 220 24.83 6.26 -25.47
C GLN A 220 24.75 6.17 -26.99
N ALA A 221 25.76 6.72 -27.66
CA ALA A 221 25.94 6.56 -29.09
C ALA A 221 25.93 5.06 -29.45
N PRO A 222 25.15 4.63 -30.46
CA PRO A 222 25.17 3.25 -30.91
C PRO A 222 26.62 2.87 -31.28
N PRO A 223 27.09 1.67 -30.90
CA PRO A 223 28.44 1.25 -31.23
C PRO A 223 28.64 1.32 -32.75
N PRO A 224 29.79 1.83 -33.23
CA PRO A 224 30.04 1.99 -34.65
C PRO A 224 29.92 0.63 -35.35
N ALA A 225 29.11 0.60 -36.39
CA ALA A 225 28.97 -0.54 -37.29
C ALA A 225 30.26 -0.71 -38.09
N SER A 226 31.28 -1.36 -37.53
CA SER A 226 32.46 -1.77 -38.29
C SER A 226 33.23 -2.90 -37.61
N ALA A 227 33.06 -4.10 -38.14
CA ALA A 227 34.11 -5.06 -38.48
C ALA A 227 33.45 -6.44 -38.70
N ARG A 228 33.02 -6.69 -39.94
CA ARG A 228 32.86 -8.06 -40.45
C ARG A 228 34.20 -8.76 -40.28
N ARG A 229 34.27 -9.77 -39.40
CA ARG A 229 35.37 -10.74 -39.42
C ARG A 229 35.12 -11.73 -40.57
N PRO A 230 36.14 -12.09 -41.36
CA PRO A 230 36.03 -13.09 -42.39
C PRO A 230 35.85 -14.48 -41.78
N ASP A 231 35.14 -15.31 -42.53
CA ASP A 231 34.84 -16.70 -42.27
C ASP A 231 36.12 -17.49 -41.96
N MET A 232 36.11 -18.19 -40.82
CA MET A 232 37.11 -19.21 -40.50
C MET A 232 36.41 -20.57 -40.53
N GLU A 233 36.56 -21.19 -41.69
CA GLU A 233 36.32 -22.59 -41.99
C GLU A 233 36.87 -23.48 -40.86
N THR A 234 35.98 -24.18 -40.15
CA THR A 234 36.36 -25.20 -39.17
C THR A 234 35.85 -26.54 -39.64
N SER A 235 36.82 -27.39 -39.95
CA SER A 235 36.74 -28.72 -40.50
C SER A 235 35.81 -29.67 -39.73
N GLN A 236 35.06 -30.45 -40.49
CA GLN A 236 34.38 -31.67 -40.06
C GLN A 236 35.39 -32.75 -39.62
N ALA A 237 35.09 -33.41 -38.51
CA ALA A 237 35.38 -34.84 -38.33
C ALA A 237 34.36 -35.47 -37.37
N PRO A 238 34.05 -36.78 -37.51
CA PRO A 238 32.84 -37.41 -36.99
C PRO A 238 33.08 -38.22 -35.71
N GLY A 239 32.02 -38.48 -34.93
CA GLY A 239 32.08 -39.58 -33.97
C GLY A 239 31.02 -39.63 -32.86
N ALA A 240 30.35 -40.79 -32.80
CA ALA A 240 29.70 -41.43 -31.64
C ALA A 240 28.45 -40.71 -31.05
N GLY A 241 27.23 -41.24 -31.11
CA GLY A 241 26.83 -42.64 -31.04
C GLY A 241 26.76 -43.11 -29.58
N GLY A 242 25.69 -42.77 -28.87
CA GLY A 242 25.44 -43.20 -27.49
C GLY A 242 23.95 -43.17 -27.12
N PRO A 243 23.45 -44.10 -26.28
CA PRO A 243 22.09 -44.63 -26.38
C PRO A 243 21.02 -43.79 -25.66
N ARG A 244 19.84 -43.71 -26.28
CA ARG A 244 18.59 -43.27 -25.64
C ARG A 244 18.14 -44.31 -24.62
N VAL A 245 18.22 -43.96 -23.34
CA VAL A 245 17.52 -44.70 -22.26
C VAL A 245 16.05 -44.28 -22.31
N TYR A 246 15.21 -45.22 -22.73
CA TYR A 246 13.75 -45.15 -22.60
C TYR A 246 13.39 -45.32 -21.11
N LEU A 247 12.73 -44.31 -20.53
CA LEU A 247 12.01 -44.46 -19.27
C LEU A 247 10.57 -44.90 -19.56
N PRO A 248 10.03 -45.91 -18.86
CA PRO A 248 8.69 -46.38 -19.10
C PRO A 248 7.63 -45.42 -18.54
N SER A 249 6.64 -45.17 -19.39
CA SER A 249 5.34 -44.61 -19.08
C SER A 249 4.62 -45.52 -18.08
N MET A 250 4.36 -45.02 -16.87
CA MET A 250 3.45 -45.65 -15.92
C MET A 250 2.05 -45.05 -16.13
N SER A 251 1.24 -45.85 -16.81
CA SER A 251 -0.21 -45.71 -16.93
C SER A 251 -0.85 -45.92 -15.55
N SER A 252 -1.48 -44.88 -15.00
CA SER A 252 -2.40 -45.01 -13.87
C SER A 252 -3.83 -45.00 -14.40
N ALA A 253 -4.46 -46.16 -14.32
CA ALA A 253 -5.85 -46.40 -14.67
C ALA A 253 -6.81 -45.68 -13.73
N ALA A 254 -8.00 -45.45 -14.28
CA ALA A 254 -9.16 -44.78 -13.70
C ALA A 254 -9.74 -45.47 -12.45
N ALA A 255 -10.31 -44.66 -11.56
CA ALA A 255 -11.54 -45.02 -10.84
C ALA A 255 -12.34 -43.74 -10.54
N ALA A 256 -13.56 -43.69 -11.08
CA ALA A 256 -14.53 -42.63 -10.91
C ALA A 256 -15.16 -42.67 -9.51
N PRO A 257 -15.66 -41.53 -8.99
CA PRO A 257 -16.76 -41.55 -8.05
C PRO A 257 -18.09 -41.19 -8.74
N ALA A 258 -19.10 -41.96 -8.36
CA ALA A 258 -20.45 -41.93 -8.85
C ALA A 258 -21.16 -40.60 -8.57
N LYS A 259 -22.06 -40.27 -9.49
CA LYS A 259 -23.15 -39.30 -9.33
C LYS A 259 -23.98 -39.65 -8.08
N LEU A 260 -24.23 -38.68 -7.21
CA LEU A 260 -25.49 -38.62 -6.46
C LEU A 260 -26.02 -37.20 -6.49
N ALA A 261 -27.11 -37.03 -7.23
CA ALA A 261 -27.94 -35.83 -7.25
C ALA A 261 -29.03 -35.97 -6.18
N SER A 262 -29.23 -34.92 -5.38
CA SER A 262 -30.50 -34.63 -4.70
C SER A 262 -30.47 -33.13 -4.35
N ARG A 263 -31.01 -32.24 -5.20
CA ARG A 263 -32.41 -31.77 -5.20
C ARG A 263 -32.97 -31.48 -3.80
N VAL A 264 -32.76 -30.26 -3.31
CA VAL A 264 -33.82 -29.50 -2.63
C VAL A 264 -33.80 -28.08 -3.17
N SER A 265 -34.86 -27.72 -3.88
CA SER A 265 -35.16 -26.39 -4.36
C SER A 265 -36.57 -26.07 -3.87
N ALA A 266 -36.71 -25.03 -3.06
CA ALA A 266 -37.97 -24.30 -2.83
C ALA A 266 -37.60 -22.92 -2.27
N ARG A 267 -37.58 -21.90 -3.13
CA ARG A 267 -38.63 -20.89 -3.27
C ARG A 267 -38.73 -19.92 -2.08
N VAL A 268 -38.09 -18.76 -2.20
CA VAL A 268 -38.71 -17.46 -1.85
C VAL A 268 -38.21 -16.43 -2.86
N SER A 269 -39.02 -16.14 -3.87
CA SER A 269 -38.92 -14.91 -4.67
C SER A 269 -40.26 -14.22 -4.57
N ALA A 270 -40.29 -13.05 -3.93
CA ALA A 270 -41.36 -12.08 -4.10
C ALA A 270 -40.82 -10.66 -3.91
N ASN A 271 -40.81 -9.93 -5.02
CA ASN A 271 -41.20 -8.53 -5.17
C ASN A 271 -40.58 -7.47 -4.24
N PHE A 272 -39.61 -6.72 -4.76
CA PHE A 272 -39.56 -5.28 -4.54
C PHE A 272 -39.21 -4.55 -5.84
N GLY A 273 -40.11 -3.65 -6.25
CA GLY A 273 -39.98 -2.82 -7.43
C GLY A 273 -38.89 -1.76 -7.27
N ARG A 274 -38.00 -1.68 -8.26
CA ARG A 274 -36.96 -0.66 -8.35
C ARG A 274 -37.57 0.64 -8.87
N LYS A 275 -37.62 1.69 -8.02
CA LYS A 275 -37.60 3.08 -8.48
C LYS A 275 -36.14 3.50 -8.62
N ALA A 276 -35.78 4.08 -9.77
CA ALA A 276 -34.46 4.63 -10.00
C ALA A 276 -34.19 5.81 -9.05
N PRO A 277 -33.04 5.86 -8.35
CA PRO A 277 -32.69 7.00 -7.52
C PRO A 277 -32.22 8.19 -8.37
N PRO A 278 -32.41 9.43 -7.88
CA PRO A 278 -32.00 10.65 -8.57
C PRO A 278 -30.47 10.78 -8.53
N GLN A 279 -29.88 11.21 -9.64
CA GLN A 279 -28.46 11.53 -9.71
C GLN A 279 -28.17 12.77 -8.85
N VAL A 280 -27.29 12.61 -7.86
CA VAL A 280 -26.77 13.70 -7.01
C VAL A 280 -25.31 13.95 -7.44
N PRO A 281 -24.83 15.21 -7.49
CA PRO A 281 -23.54 15.53 -8.07
C PRO A 281 -22.41 15.10 -7.12
N THR A 282 -21.49 14.28 -7.64
CA THR A 282 -20.26 13.88 -6.97
C THR A 282 -19.34 15.08 -6.75
N ARG A 283 -18.94 15.32 -5.49
CA ARG A 283 -17.96 16.33 -5.09
C ARG A 283 -16.65 15.62 -4.75
N ASN A 284 -15.67 15.70 -5.64
CA ASN A 284 -14.38 15.00 -5.58
C ASN A 284 -13.42 15.68 -4.56
N PHE A 285 -12.84 14.90 -3.64
CA PHE A 285 -11.92 15.40 -2.60
C PHE A 285 -10.47 14.89 -2.70
N ALA A 286 -10.15 13.97 -3.62
CA ALA A 286 -8.77 13.54 -3.91
C ALA A 286 -7.99 14.53 -4.81
N GLN A 287 -8.20 15.83 -4.58
CA GLN A 287 -7.79 16.91 -5.49
C GLN A 287 -6.56 17.74 -5.04
N GLY A 288 -5.87 17.33 -3.96
CA GLY A 288 -4.82 18.15 -3.34
C GLY A 288 -3.57 18.35 -4.21
N PHE A 289 -2.98 17.26 -4.71
CA PHE A 289 -1.71 17.32 -5.45
C PHE A 289 -1.86 17.06 -6.95
N GLN A 290 -2.79 16.19 -7.36
CA GLN A 290 -2.90 15.76 -8.76
C GLN A 290 -3.89 16.55 -9.62
N THR A 291 -4.87 17.27 -9.07
CA THR A 291 -5.90 17.91 -9.92
C THR A 291 -5.84 19.43 -9.99
N ARG A 292 -4.93 20.11 -9.27
CA ARG A 292 -4.81 21.58 -9.36
C ARG A 292 -3.72 22.06 -10.30
N HIS A 293 -2.67 21.27 -10.53
CA HIS A 293 -1.60 21.65 -11.44
C HIS A 293 -1.30 20.51 -12.40
N ALA A 294 -1.43 20.78 -13.71
CA ALA A 294 -1.16 19.80 -14.76
C ALA A 294 0.29 19.29 -14.76
N ASN A 295 1.18 19.93 -14.00
CA ASN A 295 2.53 19.49 -13.66
C ASN A 295 3.07 20.37 -12.51
N PRO A 296 3.31 19.84 -11.29
CA PRO A 296 3.83 20.63 -10.17
C PRO A 296 5.33 20.97 -10.29
N VAL A 297 6.04 20.44 -11.30
CA VAL A 297 7.44 20.77 -11.55
C VAL A 297 7.59 22.28 -11.83
N GLY A 298 8.52 22.92 -11.13
CA GLY A 298 8.77 24.36 -11.19
C GLY A 298 7.93 25.20 -10.22
N HIS A 299 6.95 24.61 -9.54
CA HIS A 299 6.16 25.30 -8.51
C HIS A 299 6.86 25.28 -7.15
N SER A 300 6.61 26.31 -6.35
CA SER A 300 7.12 26.42 -4.97
C SER A 300 6.12 25.87 -3.97
N PHE A 301 6.62 25.07 -3.04
CA PHE A 301 5.86 24.42 -1.98
C PHE A 301 6.48 24.75 -0.62
N ARG A 302 5.66 24.72 0.42
CA ARG A 302 6.06 24.87 1.81
C ARG A 302 6.18 23.50 2.44
N VAL A 303 7.29 23.29 3.16
CA VAL A 303 7.52 22.10 3.96
C VAL A 303 6.68 22.16 5.24
N THR A 304 5.77 21.19 5.45
CA THR A 304 4.88 21.15 6.62
C THR A 304 5.49 20.40 7.80
N MET A 305 6.31 19.39 7.55
CA MET A 305 6.99 18.59 8.56
C MET A 305 8.50 18.60 8.30
N PRO A 306 9.34 18.67 9.35
CA PRO A 306 10.78 18.62 9.16
C PRO A 306 11.17 17.26 8.58
N PHE A 307 12.15 17.25 7.68
CA PHE A 307 12.63 16.04 7.04
C PHE A 307 14.15 15.99 7.19
N VAL A 308 14.67 14.91 7.78
CA VAL A 308 16.09 14.72 8.04
C VAL A 308 16.61 13.70 7.04
N SER A 309 17.61 14.09 6.24
CA SER A 309 18.20 13.21 5.24
C SER A 309 18.87 12.01 5.91
N THR A 310 18.54 10.82 5.45
CA THR A 310 19.14 9.53 5.83
C THR A 310 20.17 9.06 4.79
N HIS A 311 20.05 9.54 3.56
CA HIS A 311 20.94 9.25 2.44
C HIS A 311 21.58 10.53 1.86
N GLU A 312 22.67 10.38 1.11
CA GLU A 312 23.44 11.51 0.56
C GLU A 312 22.70 12.28 -0.55
N ASP A 313 21.73 11.63 -1.19
CA ASP A 313 20.86 12.16 -2.24
C ASP A 313 19.57 12.80 -1.67
N GLU A 314 19.34 12.70 -0.37
CA GLU A 314 18.22 13.33 0.33
C GLU A 314 18.59 14.72 0.86
N ILE A 315 17.63 15.65 0.86
CA ILE A 315 17.82 16.99 1.40
C ILE A 315 17.23 17.11 2.80
N THR A 316 17.99 17.60 3.78
CA THR A 316 17.41 17.96 5.09
C THR A 316 16.63 19.27 4.98
N LEU A 317 15.34 19.24 5.30
CA LEU A 317 14.40 20.37 5.22
C LEU A 317 13.81 20.71 6.58
N ARG A 318 13.68 22.02 6.86
CA ARG A 318 13.02 22.52 8.07
C ARG A 318 11.54 22.80 7.79
N THR A 319 10.70 22.72 8.82
CA THR A 319 9.32 23.22 8.75
C THR A 319 9.30 24.66 8.27
N ASN A 320 8.37 24.98 7.38
CA ASN A 320 8.20 26.26 6.68
C ASN A 320 9.30 26.63 5.67
N ALA A 321 10.27 25.76 5.39
CA ALA A 321 11.15 25.98 4.23
C ALA A 321 10.32 26.03 2.94
N ILE A 322 10.73 26.89 2.01
CA ILE A 322 10.11 26.95 0.68
C ILE A 322 11.03 26.21 -0.29
N VAL A 323 10.47 25.24 -0.99
CA VAL A 323 11.18 24.38 -1.93
C VAL A 323 10.53 24.46 -3.30
N THR A 324 11.30 24.33 -4.36
CA THR A 324 10.78 24.18 -5.72
C THR A 324 10.91 22.73 -6.17
N ILE A 325 9.84 22.11 -6.66
CA ILE A 325 9.90 20.75 -7.19
C ILE A 325 10.63 20.77 -8.54
N LEU A 326 11.71 20.00 -8.65
CA LEU A 326 12.48 19.86 -9.88
C LEU A 326 12.01 18.66 -10.70
N GLU A 327 11.67 17.56 -10.03
CA GLU A 327 11.26 16.31 -10.66
C GLU A 327 10.37 15.51 -9.72
N ILE A 328 9.38 14.80 -10.27
CA ILE A 328 8.56 13.84 -9.53
C ILE A 328 9.12 12.45 -9.83
N LEU A 329 9.47 11.71 -8.78
CA LEU A 329 10.01 10.37 -8.88
C LEU A 329 8.90 9.34 -8.61
N SER A 330 9.22 8.03 -8.69
CA SER A 330 8.26 6.99 -8.29
C SER A 330 8.12 6.91 -6.77
N ASP A 331 7.04 6.26 -6.31
CA ASP A 331 6.87 5.89 -4.90
C ASP A 331 6.84 7.10 -3.94
N ASP A 332 6.14 8.17 -4.34
CA ASP A 332 5.90 9.39 -3.57
C ASP A 332 7.14 10.27 -3.28
N TRP A 333 8.29 9.98 -3.88
CA TRP A 333 9.48 10.82 -3.80
C TRP A 333 9.47 11.96 -4.82
N VAL A 334 10.04 13.10 -4.42
CA VAL A 334 10.24 14.27 -5.28
C VAL A 334 11.65 14.81 -5.12
N MET A 335 12.27 15.19 -6.23
CA MET A 335 13.50 15.97 -6.22
C MET A 335 13.13 17.44 -6.04
N VAL A 336 13.72 18.11 -5.04
CA VAL A 336 13.41 19.50 -4.73
C VAL A 336 14.67 20.34 -4.60
N ARG A 337 14.54 21.65 -4.79
CA ARG A 337 15.54 22.66 -4.45
C ARG A 337 15.02 23.55 -3.35
N GLU A 338 15.74 23.68 -2.23
CA GLU A 338 15.37 24.65 -1.18
C GLU A 338 15.71 26.07 -1.64
N ASN A 339 14.71 26.95 -1.71
CA ASN A 339 14.86 28.29 -2.31
C ASN A 339 15.83 29.20 -1.55
N SER A 340 15.97 29.01 -0.23
CA SER A 340 16.86 29.83 0.61
C SER A 340 18.33 29.42 0.53
N THR A 341 18.62 28.13 0.37
CA THR A 341 20.00 27.61 0.39
C THR A 341 20.51 27.20 -0.99
N GLY A 342 19.61 27.00 -1.96
CA GLY A 342 19.92 26.46 -3.27
C GLY A 342 20.30 24.97 -3.26
N LYS A 343 20.24 24.30 -2.09
CA LYS A 343 20.53 22.87 -1.99
C LYS A 343 19.44 22.07 -2.69
N GLU A 344 19.87 20.99 -3.33
CA GLU A 344 19.00 20.03 -4.00
C GLU A 344 19.08 18.67 -3.33
N GLY A 345 17.98 17.93 -3.39
CA GLY A 345 17.92 16.54 -2.96
C GLY A 345 16.49 16.03 -2.95
N MET A 346 16.36 14.74 -2.64
CA MET A 346 15.07 14.06 -2.59
C MET A 346 14.38 14.26 -1.24
N THR A 347 13.05 14.31 -1.28
CA THR A 347 12.18 14.29 -0.10
C THR A 347 10.83 13.64 -0.44
N LEU A 348 9.99 13.38 0.56
CA LEU A 348 8.66 12.82 0.38
C LEU A 348 7.66 13.91 0.01
N SER A 349 6.87 13.69 -1.03
CA SER A 349 5.82 14.60 -1.50
C SER A 349 4.75 14.92 -0.44
N GLY A 350 4.45 13.96 0.45
CA GLY A 350 3.52 14.13 1.56
C GLY A 350 3.91 15.21 2.58
N ASN A 351 5.16 15.67 2.56
CA ASN A 351 5.66 16.73 3.45
C ASN A 351 5.48 18.14 2.86
N LEU A 352 4.90 18.28 1.67
CA LEU A 352 4.84 19.52 0.91
C LEU A 352 3.39 20.01 0.73
N VAL A 353 3.16 21.32 0.91
CA VAL A 353 1.89 21.98 0.62
C VAL A 353 2.13 23.17 -0.29
N ASP A 354 1.26 23.37 -1.28
CA ASP A 354 1.34 24.48 -2.24
C ASP A 354 1.31 25.84 -1.51
N VAL A 355 2.11 26.81 -1.98
CA VAL A 355 2.33 28.11 -1.31
C VAL A 355 1.37 29.18 -1.81
#